data_AF-W6PY07-F1
#
_entry.id   AF-W6PY07-F1
#
_cell.length_a   1.000
_cell.length_b   1.000
_cell.length_c   1.000
_cell.angle_alpha   90.00
_cell.angle_beta   90.00
_cell.angle_gamma   90.00
#
_symmetry.space_group_name_H-M   'P 1'
#
loop_
_entity.id
_entity.type
_entity.pdbx_description
1 polymer ?
#
loop_
_entity_poly.entity_id
_entity_poly.type
_entity_poly.pdbx_seq_one_letter_code
_entity_poly.pdbx_strand_id
1 'polypeptide(L)'
;MGGTETTARSLAVILFLLLDTPHVLDRVRKELAQHMPRPDSRISLAELEAIPYFSAMITEGVRLSHVVSSCIPRYAPEEELKYKDWTIPPGTSVMQSHYLLHTDPTIFPEPYTFEPQRVCLGINLANAELYLAVAYICARFDMELFETERERDVDVVMDSVIRQPSLESKWIRVKITRDRLQDEQA
;
A
#
# COMPACT_ATOMS: atom_id res chain seq x y z
N MET A 1 0.60 -6.04 -18.46
CA MET A 1 0.77 -4.67 -17.94
C MET A 1 0.18 -4.48 -16.55
N GLY A 2 -0.96 -5.10 -16.19
CA GLY A 2 -1.38 -5.19 -14.78
C GLY A 2 -0.42 -6.09 -13.98
N GLY A 3 0.05 -5.63 -12.81
CA GLY A 3 1.02 -6.35 -11.98
C GLY A 3 2.23 -5.48 -11.66
N THR A 4 3.19 -5.39 -12.57
CA THR A 4 4.51 -4.78 -12.31
C THR A 4 4.44 -3.31 -11.89
N GLU A 5 3.74 -2.46 -12.66
CA GLU A 5 3.72 -1.02 -12.39
C GLU A 5 2.89 -0.68 -11.15
N THR A 6 1.76 -1.37 -10.96
CA THR A 6 0.88 -1.18 -9.81
C THR A 6 1.51 -1.66 -8.51
N THR A 7 2.20 -2.81 -8.54
CA THR A 7 2.88 -3.33 -7.35
C THR A 7 4.12 -2.52 -7.01
N ALA A 8 4.95 -2.18 -7.99
CA ALA A 8 6.15 -1.37 -7.76
C ALA A 8 5.80 -0.01 -7.13
N ARG A 9 4.72 0.62 -7.61
CA ARG A 9 4.24 1.89 -7.04
C ARG A 9 3.69 1.72 -5.62
N SER A 10 2.91 0.68 -5.38
CA SER A 10 2.41 0.38 -4.03
C SER A 10 3.57 0.14 -3.06
N LEU A 11 4.56 -0.66 -3.47
CA LEU A 11 5.77 -0.93 -2.68
C LEU A 11 6.53 0.36 -2.35
N ALA A 12 6.77 1.22 -3.35
CA ALA A 12 7.47 2.49 -3.13
C ALA A 12 6.75 3.38 -2.12
N VAL A 13 5.42 3.54 -2.24
CA VAL A 13 4.64 4.33 -1.29
C VAL A 13 4.63 3.70 0.11
N ILE A 14 4.48 2.37 0.21
CA ILE A 14 4.53 1.67 1.50
C ILE A 14 5.87 1.90 2.21
N LEU A 15 6.99 1.82 1.46
CA LEU A 15 8.31 2.10 2.01
C LEU A 15 8.44 3.55 2.48
N PHE A 16 7.92 4.51 1.70
CA PHE A 16 7.86 5.91 2.14
C PHE A 16 7.08 6.05 3.45
N LEU A 17 5.87 5.49 3.53
CA LEU A 17 5.01 5.58 4.73
C LEU A 17 5.68 4.98 5.97
N LEU A 18 6.40 3.87 5.81
CA LEU A 18 7.16 3.25 6.90
C LEU A 18 8.32 4.14 7.38
N LEU A 19 9.05 4.77 6.46
CA LEU A 19 10.17 5.66 6.79
C LEU A 19 9.69 7.00 7.38
N ASP A 20 8.56 7.52 6.91
CA ASP A 20 7.91 8.73 7.42
C ASP A 20 7.22 8.48 8.78
N THR A 21 6.98 7.21 9.13
CA THR A 21 6.32 6.80 10.39
C THR A 21 7.18 5.83 11.21
N PRO A 22 8.27 6.29 11.86
CA PRO A 22 9.27 5.41 12.48
C PRO A 22 8.71 4.43 13.51
N HIS A 23 7.70 4.84 14.29
CA HIS A 23 7.09 3.99 15.31
C HIS A 23 6.34 2.78 14.71
N VAL A 24 5.77 2.92 13.49
CA VAL A 24 5.16 1.80 12.77
C VAL A 24 6.24 0.85 12.27
N LEU A 25 7.31 1.38 11.67
CA LEU A 25 8.45 0.58 11.19
C LEU A 25 9.10 -0.23 12.32
N ASP A 26 9.31 0.39 13.49
CA ASP A 26 9.87 -0.29 14.66
C ASP A 26 8.99 -1.45 15.13
N ARG A 27 7.67 -1.25 15.14
CA ARG A 27 6.72 -2.30 15.51
C ARG A 27 6.69 -3.44 14.50
N VAL A 28 6.67 -3.12 13.20
CA VAL A 28 6.78 -4.12 12.11
C VAL A 28 8.07 -4.93 12.25
N ARG A 29 9.21 -4.26 12.47
CA ARG A 29 10.50 -4.93 12.64
C ARG A 29 10.53 -5.86 13.85
N LYS A 30 9.96 -5.44 14.98
CA LYS A 30 9.85 -6.29 16.19
C LYS A 30 9.01 -7.54 15.93
N GLU A 31 7.91 -7.42 15.20
CA GLU A 31 7.02 -8.54 14.89
C GLU A 31 7.65 -9.48 13.86
N LEU A 32 8.28 -8.93 12.81
CA LEU A 32 9.03 -9.71 11.82
C LEU A 32 10.20 -10.44 12.46
N ALA A 33 10.94 -9.83 13.38
CA ALA A 33 12.10 -10.46 14.04
C ALA A 33 11.76 -11.75 14.80
N GLN A 34 10.50 -11.95 15.21
CA GLN A 34 10.04 -13.19 15.84
C GLN A 34 9.99 -14.37 14.85
N HIS A 35 9.79 -14.09 13.56
CA HIS A 35 9.63 -15.08 12.50
C HIS A 35 10.84 -15.10 11.55
N MET A 36 11.53 -13.96 11.43
CA MET A 36 12.72 -13.72 10.61
C MET A 36 13.86 -13.20 11.50
N PRO A 37 14.46 -14.05 12.35
CA PRO A 37 15.48 -13.62 13.29
C PRO A 37 16.78 -13.15 12.63
N ARG A 38 17.02 -13.53 11.36
CA ARG A 38 18.19 -13.11 10.57
C ARG A 38 17.75 -12.44 9.27
N PRO A 39 18.57 -11.55 8.69
CA PRO A 39 18.28 -10.91 7.41
C PRO A 39 18.13 -11.90 6.23
N ASP A 40 18.72 -13.10 6.33
CA ASP A 40 18.63 -14.16 5.33
C ASP A 40 17.51 -15.20 5.61
N SER A 41 16.76 -15.01 6.70
CA SER A 41 15.67 -15.92 7.09
C SER A 41 14.67 -16.09 5.94
N ARG A 42 14.30 -17.35 5.69
CA ARG A 42 13.25 -17.69 4.73
C ARG A 42 11.92 -17.78 5.47
N ILE A 43 10.89 -17.23 4.87
CA ILE A 43 9.52 -17.28 5.37
C ILE A 43 8.59 -17.49 4.17
N SER A 44 7.55 -18.30 4.35
CA SER A 44 6.53 -18.48 3.33
C SER A 44 5.53 -17.32 3.33
N LEU A 45 4.81 -17.15 2.22
CA LEU A 45 3.75 -16.16 2.14
C LEU A 45 2.67 -16.40 3.21
N ALA A 46 2.25 -17.65 3.40
CA ALA A 46 1.21 -18.00 4.36
C ALA A 46 1.62 -17.66 5.80
N GLU A 47 2.90 -17.84 6.15
CA GLU A 47 3.43 -17.42 7.45
C GLU A 47 3.41 -15.90 7.60
N LEU A 48 3.79 -15.13 6.57
CA LEU A 48 3.72 -13.66 6.60
C LEU A 48 2.28 -13.14 6.69
N GLU A 49 1.34 -13.74 5.97
CA GLU A 49 -0.08 -13.39 5.99
C GLU A 49 -0.72 -13.64 7.36
N ALA A 50 -0.17 -14.60 8.12
CA ALA A 50 -0.61 -14.89 9.48
C ALA A 50 -0.10 -13.88 10.52
N ILE A 51 0.86 -13.00 10.17
CA ILE A 51 1.42 -11.99 11.08
C ILE A 51 0.46 -10.79 11.15
N PRO A 52 -0.31 -10.60 12.25
CA PRO A 52 -1.47 -9.72 12.21
C PRO A 52 -1.14 -8.25 11.94
N TYR A 53 -0.12 -7.69 12.60
CA TYR A 53 0.18 -6.27 12.45
C TYR A 53 0.91 -5.98 11.14
N PHE A 54 1.79 -6.87 10.68
CA PHE A 54 2.37 -6.81 9.34
C PHE A 54 1.30 -6.86 8.24
N SER A 55 0.36 -7.80 8.32
CA SER A 55 -0.74 -7.92 7.35
C SER A 55 -1.61 -6.67 7.31
N ALA A 56 -1.91 -6.11 8.49
CA ALA A 56 -2.69 -4.89 8.60
C ALA A 56 -1.91 -3.66 8.07
N MET A 57 -0.59 -3.61 8.25
CA MET A 57 0.27 -2.58 7.69
C MET A 57 0.29 -2.62 6.15
N ILE A 58 0.43 -3.80 5.54
CA ILE A 58 0.39 -3.91 4.07
C ILE A 58 -0.96 -3.45 3.54
N THR A 59 -2.03 -3.90 4.19
CA THR A 59 -3.41 -3.53 3.83
C THR A 59 -3.63 -2.02 3.87
N GLU A 60 -3.20 -1.37 4.95
CA GLU A 60 -3.33 0.08 5.12
C GLU A 60 -2.43 0.84 4.14
N GLY A 61 -1.23 0.32 3.88
CA GLY A 61 -0.31 0.89 2.90
C GLY A 61 -0.87 0.85 1.48
N VAL A 62 -1.58 -0.23 1.11
CA VAL A 62 -2.32 -0.32 -0.16
C VAL A 62 -3.51 0.64 -0.18
N ARG A 63 -4.21 0.85 0.94
CA ARG A 63 -5.31 1.83 1.03
C ARG A 63 -4.83 3.24 0.68
N LEU A 64 -3.70 3.64 1.27
CA LEU A 64 -3.09 4.98 1.12
C LEU A 64 -2.28 5.17 -0.16
N SER A 65 -1.84 4.08 -0.81
CA SER A 65 -1.09 4.19 -2.06
C SER A 65 -1.96 4.71 -3.22
N HIS A 66 -3.27 4.48 -3.16
CA HIS A 66 -4.27 4.90 -4.14
C HIS A 66 -3.88 4.59 -5.60
N VAL A 67 -3.06 3.58 -5.84
CA VAL A 67 -2.33 3.40 -7.12
C VAL A 67 -3.26 3.39 -8.35
N VAL A 68 -4.45 2.81 -8.21
CA VAL A 68 -5.45 2.76 -9.28
C VAL A 68 -6.59 3.73 -8.96
N SER A 69 -6.73 4.79 -9.74
CA SER A 69 -7.88 5.71 -9.64
C SER A 69 -9.05 5.32 -10.52
N SER A 70 -8.80 4.46 -11.52
CA SER A 70 -9.84 4.08 -12.47
C SER A 70 -10.98 3.40 -11.73
N CYS A 71 -12.18 3.94 -11.94
CA CYS A 71 -13.38 3.32 -11.40
C CYS A 71 -13.67 2.07 -12.25
N ILE A 72 -13.88 0.93 -11.62
CA ILE A 72 -14.20 -0.29 -12.36
C ILE A 72 -15.72 -0.31 -12.56
N PRO A 73 -16.23 -0.16 -13.80
CA PRO A 73 -17.65 -0.10 -14.02
C PRO A 73 -18.31 -1.43 -13.67
N ARG A 74 -19.49 -1.36 -13.05
CA ARG A 74 -20.47 -2.44 -12.96
C ARG A 74 -21.60 -2.08 -13.92
N TYR A 75 -22.03 -3.08 -14.69
CA TYR A 75 -22.98 -2.88 -15.76
C TYR A 75 -24.04 -3.97 -15.69
N ALA A 76 -25.30 -3.55 -15.51
CA ALA A 76 -26.46 -4.42 -15.56
C ALA A 76 -27.21 -4.12 -16.87
N PRO A 77 -27.07 -4.96 -17.91
CA PRO A 77 -27.62 -4.65 -19.24
C PRO A 77 -29.15 -4.64 -19.27
N GLU A 78 -29.77 -5.58 -18.57
CA GLU A 78 -31.21 -5.86 -18.68
C GLU A 78 -31.94 -5.69 -17.34
N GLU A 79 -31.20 -5.67 -16.25
CA GLU A 79 -31.74 -5.64 -14.89
C GLU A 79 -31.78 -4.20 -14.36
N GLU A 80 -32.86 -3.88 -13.66
CA GLU A 80 -32.96 -2.65 -12.89
C GLU A 80 -32.28 -2.84 -11.53
N LEU A 81 -31.36 -1.93 -11.16
CA LEU A 81 -30.70 -1.98 -9.86
C LEU A 81 -31.42 -1.05 -8.87
N LYS A 82 -31.84 -1.59 -7.72
CA LYS A 82 -32.38 -0.78 -6.61
C LYS A 82 -31.30 -0.52 -5.57
N TYR A 83 -31.11 0.75 -5.22
CA TYR A 83 -30.24 1.15 -4.10
C TYR A 83 -30.95 2.17 -3.22
N LYS A 84 -31.34 1.76 -2.01
CA LYS A 84 -32.21 2.56 -1.12
C LYS A 84 -33.46 3.01 -1.91
N ASP A 85 -33.76 4.30 -1.93
CA ASP A 85 -34.89 4.88 -2.66
C ASP A 85 -34.60 5.12 -4.15
N TRP A 86 -33.38 4.83 -4.61
CA TRP A 86 -32.95 5.05 -5.97
C TRP A 86 -33.18 3.82 -6.85
N THR A 87 -33.60 4.09 -8.08
CA THR A 87 -33.79 3.10 -9.13
C THR A 87 -32.86 3.43 -10.27
N ILE A 88 -31.92 2.52 -10.56
CA ILE A 88 -30.93 2.67 -11.61
C ILE A 88 -31.42 1.84 -12.81
N PRO A 89 -31.71 2.48 -13.96
CA PRO A 89 -32.23 1.78 -15.13
C PRO A 89 -31.25 0.75 -15.69
N PRO A 90 -31.76 -0.32 -16.35
CA PRO A 90 -30.95 -1.21 -17.18
C PRO A 90 -30.09 -0.43 -18.18
N GLY A 91 -28.88 -0.94 -18.43
CA GLY A 91 -27.91 -0.31 -19.34
C GLY A 91 -27.14 0.86 -18.72
N THR A 92 -27.30 1.14 -17.43
CA THR A 92 -26.53 2.18 -16.74
C THR A 92 -25.20 1.63 -16.22
N SER A 93 -24.09 2.26 -16.60
CA SER A 93 -22.78 1.98 -16.01
C SER A 93 -22.67 2.66 -14.64
N VAL A 94 -22.42 1.87 -13.60
CA VAL A 94 -22.23 2.34 -12.23
C VAL A 94 -20.77 2.15 -11.85
N MET A 95 -20.13 3.21 -11.36
CA MET A 95 -18.71 3.18 -11.01
C MET A 95 -18.51 3.82 -9.65
N GLN A 96 -17.51 3.36 -8.91
CA GLN A 96 -17.13 3.92 -7.62
C GLN A 96 -15.66 4.32 -7.66
N SER A 97 -15.35 5.47 -7.06
CA SER A 97 -13.97 5.88 -6.83
C SER A 97 -13.49 5.31 -5.51
N HIS A 98 -12.55 4.36 -5.56
CA HIS A 98 -11.91 3.84 -4.34
C HIS A 98 -11.17 4.95 -3.59
N TYR A 99 -10.63 5.93 -4.29
CA TYR A 99 -9.99 7.09 -3.66
C TYR A 99 -10.97 7.84 -2.77
N LEU A 100 -12.14 8.24 -3.31
CA LEU A 100 -13.13 8.99 -2.54
C LEU A 100 -13.62 8.20 -1.32
N LEU A 101 -13.81 6.89 -1.44
CA LEU A 101 -14.20 6.04 -0.31
C LEU A 101 -13.08 5.91 0.73
N HIS A 102 -11.83 5.74 0.30
CA HIS A 102 -10.69 5.62 1.20
C HIS A 102 -10.33 6.96 1.87
N THR A 103 -10.68 8.09 1.27
CA THR A 103 -10.41 9.43 1.83
C THR A 103 -11.64 10.07 2.48
N ASP A 104 -12.75 9.35 2.60
CA ASP A 104 -13.94 9.84 3.29
C ASP A 104 -13.74 9.78 4.82
N PRO A 105 -13.71 10.93 5.52
CA PRO A 105 -13.49 10.96 6.97
C PRO A 105 -14.62 10.33 7.78
N THR A 106 -15.79 10.12 7.18
CA THR A 106 -16.92 9.44 7.83
C THR A 106 -16.74 7.92 7.85
N ILE A 107 -15.94 7.38 6.94
CA ILE A 107 -15.59 5.96 6.85
C ILE A 107 -14.23 5.71 7.52
N PHE A 108 -13.24 6.56 7.24
CA PHE A 108 -11.89 6.50 7.78
C PHE A 108 -11.55 7.82 8.49
N PRO A 109 -11.73 7.93 9.82
CA PRO A 109 -11.32 9.13 10.57
C PRO A 109 -9.83 9.43 10.34
N GLU A 110 -9.39 10.67 10.18
CA GLU A 110 -7.99 10.98 9.81
C GLU A 110 -7.49 10.15 8.60
N PRO A 111 -8.17 10.23 7.43
CA PRO A 111 -8.03 9.26 6.35
C PRO A 111 -6.64 9.22 5.69
N TYR A 112 -5.84 10.26 5.86
CA TYR A 112 -4.50 10.38 5.29
C TYR A 112 -3.38 9.93 6.25
N THR A 113 -3.74 9.62 7.50
CA THR A 113 -2.80 9.13 8.51
C THR A 113 -2.54 7.64 8.31
N PHE A 114 -1.26 7.25 8.34
CA PHE A 114 -0.86 5.85 8.22
C PHE A 114 -1.02 5.12 9.56
N GLU A 115 -2.12 4.39 9.69
CA GLU A 115 -2.46 3.65 10.91
C GLU A 115 -2.82 2.19 10.60
N PRO A 116 -1.85 1.27 10.71
CA PRO A 116 -2.06 -0.16 10.44
C PRO A 116 -3.18 -0.83 11.26
N GLN A 117 -3.70 -0.22 12.33
CA GLN A 117 -4.81 -0.79 13.10
C GLN A 117 -6.15 -0.74 12.35
N ARG A 118 -6.21 -0.02 11.22
CA ARG A 118 -7.37 0.08 10.34
C ARG A 118 -7.46 -1.16 9.46
N VAL A 119 -8.24 -2.14 9.89
CA VAL A 119 -8.41 -3.40 9.14
C VAL A 119 -9.32 -3.16 7.94
N CYS A 120 -8.76 -3.16 6.73
CA CYS A 120 -9.53 -3.19 5.48
C CYS A 120 -9.51 -4.63 4.89
N LEU A 121 -10.65 -5.30 4.83
CA LEU A 121 -10.76 -6.73 4.50
C LEU A 121 -10.49 -7.10 3.02
N GLY A 122 -10.04 -6.17 2.17
CA GLY A 122 -10.05 -6.35 0.73
C GLY A 122 -8.73 -6.08 0.03
N ILE A 123 -7.96 -7.14 -0.26
CA ILE A 123 -7.22 -7.37 -1.53
C ILE A 123 -6.36 -8.63 -1.35
N ASN A 124 -6.56 -9.68 -2.17
CA ASN A 124 -5.86 -10.97 -2.00
C ASN A 124 -5.00 -11.39 -3.21
N LEU A 125 -4.67 -10.49 -4.16
CA LEU A 125 -3.88 -10.90 -5.34
C LEU A 125 -2.58 -10.13 -5.56
N ALA A 126 -2.47 -8.86 -5.15
CA ALA A 126 -1.20 -8.12 -5.17
C ALA A 126 -0.38 -8.27 -3.86
N ASN A 127 -0.94 -8.95 -2.86
CA ASN A 127 -0.34 -9.07 -1.54
C ASN A 127 0.92 -9.92 -1.55
N ALA A 128 0.96 -11.03 -2.29
CA ALA A 128 2.11 -11.94 -2.25
C ALA A 128 3.46 -11.24 -2.46
N GLU A 129 3.52 -10.38 -3.49
CA GLU A 129 4.70 -9.61 -3.85
C GLU A 129 5.00 -8.54 -2.79
N LEU A 130 3.99 -7.80 -2.31
CA LEU A 130 4.15 -6.78 -1.29
C LEU A 130 4.60 -7.35 0.06
N TYR A 131 4.01 -8.46 0.50
CA TYR A 131 4.35 -9.13 1.75
C TYR A 131 5.80 -9.58 1.74
N LEU A 132 6.22 -10.30 0.70
CA LEU A 132 7.59 -10.80 0.61
C LEU A 132 8.61 -9.66 0.46
N ALA A 133 8.34 -8.69 -0.42
CA ALA A 133 9.27 -7.59 -0.67
C ALA A 133 9.42 -6.68 0.55
N VAL A 134 8.31 -6.24 1.15
CA VAL A 134 8.36 -5.34 2.31
C VAL A 134 8.98 -6.03 3.52
N ALA A 135 8.63 -7.30 3.78
CA ALA A 135 9.23 -8.05 4.88
C ALA A 135 10.75 -8.16 4.72
N TYR A 136 11.21 -8.55 3.52
CA TYR A 136 12.64 -8.70 3.26
C TYR A 136 13.40 -7.37 3.35
N ILE A 137 12.86 -6.31 2.76
CA ILE A 137 13.48 -4.98 2.79
C ILE A 137 13.56 -4.46 4.23
N CYS A 138 12.47 -4.55 5.01
CA CYS A 138 12.43 -4.05 6.39
C CYS A 138 13.33 -4.85 7.34
N ALA A 139 13.44 -6.16 7.14
CA ALA A 139 14.27 -7.03 7.95
C ALA A 139 15.78 -6.80 7.68
N ARG A 140 16.14 -6.54 6.42
CA ARG A 140 17.53 -6.50 5.98
C ARG A 140 18.17 -5.11 5.97
N PHE A 141 17.46 -4.08 5.54
CA PHE A 141 18.06 -2.77 5.30
C PHE A 141 17.67 -1.75 6.36
N ASP A 142 18.63 -0.95 6.78
CA ASP A 142 18.36 0.37 7.36
C ASP A 142 18.42 1.42 6.26
N MET A 143 17.46 2.34 6.30
CA MET A 143 17.16 3.23 5.19
C MET A 143 16.69 4.58 5.72
N GLU A 144 16.98 5.62 4.94
CA GLU A 144 16.50 6.99 5.17
C GLU A 144 15.94 7.59 3.86
N LEU A 145 14.94 8.46 3.95
CA LEU A 145 14.45 9.19 2.80
C LEU A 145 15.56 10.08 2.23
N PHE A 146 15.69 10.11 0.90
CA PHE A 146 16.72 10.89 0.21
C PHE A 146 16.06 11.82 -0.79
N GLU A 147 16.12 13.14 -0.54
CA GLU A 147 15.57 14.17 -1.43
C GLU A 147 14.15 13.84 -1.94
N THR A 148 13.30 13.32 -1.03
CA THR A 148 11.90 12.94 -1.29
C THR A 148 11.00 13.83 -0.46
N GLU A 149 10.09 14.54 -1.12
CA GLU A 149 9.09 15.40 -0.48
C GLU A 149 7.71 14.81 -0.71
N ARG A 150 6.87 14.82 0.33
CA ARG A 150 5.55 14.18 0.28
C ARG A 150 4.67 14.79 -0.80
N GLU A 151 4.55 16.11 -0.80
CA GLU A 151 3.65 16.86 -1.69
C GLU A 151 4.07 16.74 -3.16
N ARG A 152 5.38 16.63 -3.42
CA ARG A 152 5.92 16.51 -4.78
C ARG A 152 5.95 15.07 -5.28
N ASP A 153 6.49 14.16 -4.46
CA ASP A 153 6.93 12.83 -4.90
C ASP A 153 5.98 11.70 -4.52
N VAL A 154 5.02 11.95 -3.63
CA VAL A 154 4.11 10.92 -3.08
C VAL A 154 2.65 11.27 -3.34
N ASP A 155 2.26 12.49 -2.98
CA ASP A 155 0.87 12.93 -3.10
C ASP A 155 0.42 12.96 -4.56
N VAL A 156 -0.83 12.57 -4.76
CA VAL A 156 -1.40 12.47 -6.09
C VAL A 156 -1.87 13.85 -6.52
N VAL A 157 -1.35 14.31 -7.66
CA VAL A 157 -1.78 15.56 -8.28
C VAL A 157 -2.45 15.35 -9.65
N MET A 158 -2.37 14.16 -10.24
CA MET A 158 -2.99 13.85 -11.54
C MET A 158 -3.87 12.58 -11.46
N ASP A 159 -5.09 12.70 -12.00
CA ASP A 159 -6.05 11.60 -12.10
C ASP A 159 -5.96 10.89 -13.47
N SER A 160 -5.01 9.97 -13.58
CA SER A 160 -4.82 9.04 -14.70
C SER A 160 -5.03 7.59 -14.24
N VAL A 161 -5.18 6.63 -15.16
CA VAL A 161 -5.44 5.20 -14.85
C VAL A 161 -4.58 4.65 -13.70
N ILE A 162 -3.28 4.97 -13.73
CA ILE A 162 -2.39 4.90 -12.58
C ILE A 162 -2.17 6.35 -12.14
N ARG A 163 -2.46 6.66 -10.87
CA ARG A 163 -2.29 8.01 -10.32
C ARG A 163 -0.84 8.44 -10.44
N GLN A 164 -0.55 9.73 -10.69
CA GLN A 164 0.83 10.23 -10.83
C GLN A 164 1.15 11.32 -9.80
N PRO A 165 2.41 11.42 -9.34
CA PRO A 165 2.86 12.51 -8.48
C PRO A 165 3.10 13.76 -9.34
N SER A 166 3.72 14.79 -8.79
CA SER A 166 4.07 15.98 -9.58
C SER A 166 4.92 15.62 -10.80
N LEU A 167 4.74 16.34 -11.92
CA LEU A 167 5.60 16.21 -13.10
C LEU A 167 7.06 16.57 -12.80
N GLU A 168 7.29 17.34 -11.73
CA GLU A 168 8.63 17.69 -11.23
C GLU A 168 9.24 16.59 -10.35
N SER A 169 8.48 15.53 -10.05
CA SER A 169 8.93 14.46 -9.17
C SER A 169 10.08 13.66 -9.76
N LYS A 170 11.03 13.29 -8.89
CA LYS A 170 12.10 12.32 -9.19
C LYS A 170 11.78 10.93 -8.63
N TRP A 171 10.52 10.71 -8.28
CA TRP A 171 10.02 9.55 -7.56
C TRP A 171 10.56 9.45 -6.13
N ILE A 172 10.01 8.49 -5.38
CA ILE A 172 10.46 8.16 -4.03
C ILE A 172 11.89 7.63 -4.11
N ARG A 173 12.81 8.31 -3.44
CA ARG A 173 14.22 7.96 -3.38
C ARG A 173 14.62 7.71 -1.94
N VAL A 174 15.33 6.60 -1.74
CA VAL A 174 15.73 6.10 -0.43
C VAL A 174 17.22 5.81 -0.47
N LYS A 175 17.92 6.20 0.60
CA LYS A 175 19.33 5.88 0.81
C LYS A 175 19.45 4.74 1.80
N ILE A 176 20.14 3.67 1.41
CA ILE A 176 20.46 2.56 2.30
C ILE A 176 21.63 3.02 3.19
N THR A 177 21.40 3.07 4.49
CA THR A 177 22.40 3.45 5.49
C THR A 177 23.16 2.23 6.01
N ARG A 178 22.53 1.04 5.98
CA ARG A 178 23.12 -0.22 6.45
C ARG A 178 22.49 -1.42 5.74
N ASP A 179 23.32 -2.40 5.36
CA ASP A 179 22.87 -3.75 4.96
C ASP A 179 23.21 -4.73 6.08
N ARG A 180 22.20 -5.13 6.86
CA ARG A 180 22.38 -5.96 8.06
C ARG A 180 22.88 -7.37 7.72
N LEU A 181 22.73 -7.81 6.47
CA LEU A 181 23.25 -9.11 6.04
C LEU A 181 24.77 -9.12 5.92
N GLN A 182 25.37 -7.99 5.53
CA GLN A 182 26.82 -7.89 5.34
C GLN A 182 27.57 -7.82 6.68
N ASP A 183 26.93 -7.31 7.72
CA ASP A 183 27.52 -7.19 9.06
C ASP A 183 27.63 -8.52 9.81
N GLU A 184 26.81 -9.53 9.48
CA GLU A 184 26.88 -10.88 10.09
C GLU A 184 27.95 -11.76 9.45
N GLN A 185 28.52 -11.33 8.31
CA GLN A 185 29.55 -12.08 7.56
C GLN A 185 30.97 -11.57 7.84
N ALA A 186 31.12 -10.51 8.64
CA ALA A 186 32.39 -9.89 9.05
C ALA A 186 32.73 -10.24 10.51
#